data_AF-A0A971ZNP1-F1
#
_entry.id   AF-A0A971ZNP1-F1
#
_cell.length_a   1.000
_cell.length_b   1.000
_cell.length_c   1.000
_cell.angle_alpha   90.00
_cell.angle_beta   90.00
_cell.angle_gamma   90.00
#
_symmetry.space_group_name_H-M   'P 1'
#
loop_
_entity.id
_entity.type
_entity.pdbx_description
1 polymer ?
#
loop_
_entity_poly.entity_id
_entity_poly.type
_entity_poly.pdbx_seq_one_letter_code
_entity_poly.pdbx_strand_id
1 'polypeptide(L)'
;LVFNDNEKWPCRYHLDILAHTNSWKNEQNIKMVADAITKLMKTDRPELVNLVPSSWVGYPLGSLGAFPAQGLTVKVTCLLPSPMSIPYRGRPEVYQMEYIEWFARCGVVKHIPALREVVDDIMRAVDDEGICHAPTLELKEWGPYCGFRLETDWRSRTRKACDITFRALLIMHYANERA
;
A
#
# COMPACT_ATOMS: atom_id res chain seq x y z
N LEU A 1 14.09 20.56 -3.08
CA LEU A 1 13.30 19.42 -3.60
C LEU A 1 14.06 18.16 -3.24
N VAL A 2 13.41 17.17 -2.61
CA VAL A 2 14.05 15.91 -2.15
C VAL A 2 14.08 14.85 -3.28
N PHE A 3 13.69 15.22 -4.51
CA PHE A 3 13.63 14.32 -5.66
C PHE A 3 14.64 14.74 -6.71
N ASN A 4 15.61 13.88 -6.98
CA ASN A 4 16.47 14.05 -8.14
C ASN A 4 15.74 13.58 -9.40
N ASP A 5 16.00 14.25 -10.51
CA ASP A 5 15.51 13.82 -11.82
C ASP A 5 16.02 12.40 -12.13
N ASN A 6 15.10 11.53 -12.53
CA ASN A 6 15.30 10.09 -12.79
C ASN A 6 15.50 9.18 -11.57
N GLU A 7 15.50 9.70 -10.34
CA GLU A 7 15.49 8.84 -9.15
C GLU A 7 14.09 8.25 -8.90
N LYS A 8 14.05 6.93 -8.67
CA LYS A 8 12.82 6.23 -8.27
C LYS A 8 12.64 6.39 -6.77
N TRP A 9 11.45 6.81 -6.36
CA TRP A 9 11.05 7.06 -4.98
C TRP A 9 9.78 6.25 -4.65
N PRO A 10 9.52 5.80 -3.40
CA PRO A 10 10.42 5.55 -2.28
C PRO A 10 10.49 4.06 -1.89
N CYS A 11 11.28 3.73 -0.87
CA CYS A 11 11.05 2.54 -0.05
C CYS A 11 9.89 2.76 0.96
N ARG A 12 9.39 1.69 1.56
CA ARG A 12 8.34 1.66 2.59
C ARG A 12 8.45 2.79 3.63
N TYR A 13 9.65 3.09 4.11
CA TYR A 13 9.86 4.08 5.19
C TYR A 13 9.54 5.52 4.78
N HIS A 14 9.88 5.94 3.56
CA HIS A 14 9.50 7.29 3.16
C HIS A 14 7.99 7.37 2.90
N LEU A 15 7.38 6.31 2.35
CA LEU A 15 5.92 6.28 2.18
C LEU A 15 5.21 6.44 3.53
N ASP A 16 5.70 5.75 4.56
CA ASP A 16 5.22 5.87 5.93
C ASP A 16 5.34 7.31 6.46
N ILE A 17 6.52 7.93 6.32
CA ILE A 17 6.74 9.33 6.71
C ILE A 17 5.77 10.28 5.98
N LEU A 18 5.59 10.12 4.67
CA LEU A 18 4.68 10.96 3.88
C LEU A 18 3.22 10.78 4.32
N ALA A 19 2.81 9.54 4.59
CA ALA A 19 1.46 9.23 5.02
C ALA A 19 1.11 9.86 6.38
N HIS A 20 2.09 10.03 7.26
CA HIS A 20 1.90 10.52 8.63
C HIS A 20 2.39 11.95 8.87
N THR A 21 2.83 12.67 7.82
CA THR A 21 3.20 14.09 7.91
C THR A 21 2.42 14.93 6.90
N ASN A 22 2.13 16.18 7.25
CA ASN A 22 1.28 17.07 6.43
C ASN A 22 2.03 18.29 5.86
N SER A 23 3.20 18.66 6.39
CA SER A 23 3.93 19.87 5.98
C SER A 23 4.38 19.87 4.52
N TRP A 24 4.50 18.69 3.90
CA TRP A 24 4.86 18.55 2.49
C TRP A 24 3.65 18.63 1.55
N LYS A 25 2.42 18.50 2.05
CA LYS A 25 1.23 18.31 1.22
C LYS A 25 0.81 19.61 0.56
N ASN A 26 0.81 19.58 -0.77
CA ASN A 26 0.14 20.54 -1.65
C ASN A 26 -0.12 19.81 -2.98
N GLU A 27 -0.99 20.36 -3.83
CA GLU A 27 -1.38 19.71 -5.09
C GLU A 27 -0.19 19.35 -5.99
N GLN A 28 0.83 20.21 -6.05
CA GLN A 28 2.03 19.96 -6.86
C GLN A 28 2.82 18.75 -6.34
N ASN A 29 3.05 18.68 -5.03
CA ASN A 29 3.79 17.59 -4.40
C ASN A 29 2.98 16.29 -4.42
N ILE A 30 1.67 16.34 -4.21
CA ILE A 30 0.78 15.17 -4.30
C ILE A 30 0.83 14.58 -5.71
N LYS A 31 0.75 15.42 -6.75
CA LYS A 31 0.89 14.98 -8.13
C LYS A 31 2.26 14.33 -8.40
N MET A 32 3.33 14.90 -7.86
CA MET A 32 4.67 14.34 -7.99
C MET A 32 4.78 12.95 -7.35
N VAL A 33 4.23 12.76 -6.14
CA VAL A 33 4.17 11.45 -5.48
C VAL A 33 3.33 10.47 -6.31
N ALA A 34 2.19 10.92 -6.83
CA ALA A 34 1.31 10.10 -7.65
C ALA A 34 2.00 9.62 -8.95
N ASP A 35 2.76 10.50 -9.61
CA ASP A 35 3.54 10.14 -10.81
C ASP A 35 4.64 9.12 -10.48
N ALA A 36 5.29 9.24 -9.32
CA ALA A 36 6.29 8.28 -8.85
C ALA A 36 5.67 6.90 -8.59
N ILE A 37 4.55 6.84 -7.86
CA ILE A 37 3.84 5.59 -7.58
C ILE A 37 3.34 4.96 -8.89
N THR A 38 2.78 5.76 -9.80
CA THR A 38 2.31 5.28 -11.11
C THR A 38 3.45 4.62 -11.91
N LYS A 39 4.67 5.17 -11.85
CA LYS A 39 5.85 4.54 -12.47
C LYS A 39 6.20 3.19 -11.83
N LEU A 40 6.06 3.06 -10.51
CA LEU A 40 6.29 1.79 -9.79
C LEU A 40 5.21 0.75 -10.09
N MET A 41 3.96 1.17 -10.33
CA MET A 41 2.83 0.28 -10.64
C MET A 41 2.82 -0.22 -12.09
N LYS A 42 3.69 0.30 -12.97
CA LYS A 42 3.80 -0.17 -14.35
C LYS A 42 4.16 -1.65 -14.41
N THR A 43 3.73 -2.28 -15.50
CA THR A 43 4.08 -3.67 -15.86
C THR A 43 4.50 -3.77 -17.34
N ASP A 44 4.83 -2.64 -17.96
CA ASP A 44 5.18 -2.54 -19.38
C ASP A 44 6.53 -3.17 -19.72
N ARG A 45 7.34 -3.51 -18.70
CA ARG A 45 8.64 -4.16 -18.81
C ARG A 45 8.72 -5.39 -17.92
N PRO A 46 8.38 -6.59 -18.43
CA PRO A 46 8.32 -7.82 -17.64
C PRO A 46 9.60 -8.13 -16.86
N GLU A 47 10.76 -7.78 -17.41
CA GLU A 47 12.08 -7.96 -16.77
C GLU A 47 12.31 -7.06 -15.55
N LEU A 48 11.54 -5.97 -15.43
CA LEU A 48 11.61 -5.04 -14.29
C LEU A 48 10.52 -5.30 -13.25
N VAL A 49 9.51 -6.10 -13.58
CA VAL A 49 8.43 -6.46 -12.65
C VAL A 49 9.03 -7.24 -11.49
N ASN A 50 8.77 -6.79 -10.27
CA ASN A 50 9.28 -7.37 -9.03
C ASN A 50 10.81 -7.30 -8.85
N LEU A 51 11.53 -6.56 -9.71
CA LEU A 51 12.97 -6.39 -9.59
C LEU A 51 13.30 -5.39 -8.47
N VAL A 52 13.87 -5.86 -7.38
CA VAL A 52 14.40 -5.01 -6.29
C VAL A 52 15.93 -5.00 -6.37
N PRO A 53 16.58 -3.84 -6.60
CA PRO A 53 18.04 -3.79 -6.69
C PRO A 53 18.68 -4.19 -5.36
N SER A 54 19.77 -4.96 -5.47
CA SER A 54 20.60 -5.43 -4.36
C SER A 54 22.02 -4.92 -4.53
N SER A 55 22.70 -4.64 -3.42
CA SER A 55 24.13 -4.30 -3.41
C SER A 55 24.98 -5.56 -3.27
N TRP A 56 26.14 -5.61 -3.92
CA TRP A 56 27.09 -6.70 -3.76
C TRP A 56 28.11 -6.38 -2.66
N VAL A 57 28.12 -7.18 -1.59
CA VAL A 57 29.06 -7.06 -0.46
C VAL A 57 29.83 -8.36 -0.20
N GLY A 58 30.02 -9.17 -1.24
CA GLY A 58 30.47 -10.57 -1.14
C GLY A 58 29.32 -11.59 -1.17
N TYR A 59 28.08 -11.11 -1.06
CA TYR A 59 26.82 -11.80 -1.30
C TYR A 59 25.77 -10.75 -1.73
N PRO A 60 24.63 -11.13 -2.35
CA PRO A 60 23.59 -10.16 -2.68
C PRO A 60 22.89 -9.69 -1.41
N LEU A 61 23.02 -8.40 -1.09
CA LEU A 61 22.36 -7.75 0.02
C LEU A 61 21.19 -6.90 -0.49
N GLY A 62 19.96 -7.36 -0.21
CA GLY A 62 18.73 -6.66 -0.58
C GLY A 62 18.54 -5.37 0.21
N SER A 63 17.88 -4.39 -0.44
CA SER A 63 17.54 -3.12 0.19
C SER A 63 16.27 -3.26 1.05
N LEU A 64 16.38 -2.96 2.36
CA LEU A 64 15.25 -3.09 3.29
C LEU A 64 14.10 -2.16 2.92
N GLY A 65 12.91 -2.73 2.76
CA GLY A 65 11.68 -1.99 2.47
C GLY A 65 11.62 -1.38 1.07
N ALA A 66 12.57 -1.65 0.18
CA ALA A 66 12.53 -1.12 -1.17
C ALA A 66 11.32 -1.64 -1.96
N PHE A 67 10.71 -0.75 -2.74
CA PHE A 67 9.70 -1.14 -3.73
C PHE A 67 10.38 -1.63 -5.01
N PRO A 68 9.70 -2.48 -5.80
CA PRO A 68 10.27 -2.99 -7.03
C PRO A 68 10.42 -1.91 -8.09
N ALA A 69 11.26 -2.17 -9.09
CA ALA A 69 11.45 -1.28 -10.22
C ALA A 69 10.15 -1.06 -11.02
N GLN A 70 9.28 -2.08 -11.05
CA GLN A 70 7.93 -2.14 -11.62
C GLN A 70 7.10 -3.23 -10.92
N GLY A 71 5.78 -3.24 -11.07
CA GLY A 71 4.88 -4.26 -10.50
C GLY A 71 4.46 -4.01 -9.05
N LEU A 72 4.64 -2.79 -8.53
CA LEU A 72 4.07 -2.39 -7.25
C LEU A 72 2.55 -2.59 -7.28
N THR A 73 1.99 -3.26 -6.27
CA THR A 73 0.56 -3.55 -6.21
C THR A 73 0.07 -3.71 -4.77
N VAL A 74 -1.16 -3.24 -4.54
CA VAL A 74 -1.86 -3.39 -3.25
C VAL A 74 -2.76 -4.64 -3.20
N LYS A 75 -2.89 -5.36 -4.32
CA LYS A 75 -3.49 -6.70 -4.40
C LYS A 75 -2.34 -7.73 -4.42
N VAL A 76 -2.14 -8.42 -3.30
CA VAL A 76 -0.98 -9.29 -3.06
C VAL A 76 -1.41 -10.74 -2.80
N THR A 77 -0.54 -11.70 -3.03
CA THR A 77 -0.79 -13.15 -2.81
C THR A 77 0.00 -13.71 -1.62
N CYS A 78 1.01 -12.98 -1.13
CA CYS A 78 1.87 -13.38 -0.02
C CYS A 78 2.40 -12.18 0.80
N LEU A 79 2.96 -12.49 1.97
CA LEU A 79 3.31 -11.51 3.02
C LEU A 79 4.67 -10.82 2.80
N LEU A 80 5.54 -11.38 1.94
CA LEU A 80 6.93 -10.99 1.73
C LEU A 80 7.38 -11.27 0.28
N PRO A 81 8.39 -10.56 -0.25
CA PRO A 81 8.97 -9.30 0.23
C PRO A 81 8.32 -8.13 -0.52
N SER A 82 7.90 -7.08 0.17
CA SER A 82 7.30 -5.88 -0.44
C SER A 82 5.96 -6.14 -1.20
N PRO A 83 5.18 -5.09 -1.50
CA PRO A 83 3.90 -5.15 -2.22
C PRO A 83 4.09 -5.55 -3.69
N MET A 84 4.48 -6.81 -3.89
CA MET A 84 4.74 -7.45 -5.17
C MET A 84 3.69 -8.52 -5.36
N SER A 85 2.92 -8.45 -6.46
CA SER A 85 2.08 -9.58 -6.85
C SER A 85 2.98 -10.56 -7.58
N ILE A 86 3.39 -11.59 -6.84
CA ILE A 86 3.98 -12.80 -7.41
C ILE A 86 2.93 -13.89 -7.27
N PRO A 87 2.47 -14.57 -8.35
CA PRO A 87 1.61 -15.73 -8.19
C PRO A 87 2.23 -16.70 -7.18
N TYR A 88 1.60 -16.87 -6.02
CA TYR A 88 2.18 -17.65 -4.93
C TYR A 88 1.32 -18.87 -4.66
N ARG A 89 1.76 -20.03 -5.16
CA ARG A 89 1.12 -21.34 -4.92
C ARG A 89 -0.40 -21.34 -5.18
N GLY A 90 -0.86 -20.60 -6.19
CA GLY A 90 -2.29 -20.49 -6.54
C GLY A 90 -3.16 -19.81 -5.48
N ARG A 91 -2.57 -19.05 -4.53
CA ARG A 91 -3.33 -18.28 -3.56
C ARG A 91 -4.09 -17.13 -4.24
N PRO A 92 -5.32 -16.84 -3.81
CA PRO A 92 -6.06 -15.68 -4.29
C PRO A 92 -5.36 -14.38 -3.86
N GLU A 93 -5.58 -13.32 -4.63
CA GLU A 93 -5.16 -11.98 -4.26
C GLU A 93 -5.96 -11.45 -3.07
N VAL A 94 -5.29 -10.73 -2.19
CA VAL A 94 -5.85 -10.07 -1.01
C VAL A 94 -5.36 -8.63 -0.92
N TYR A 95 -6.11 -7.75 -0.28
CA TYR A 95 -5.78 -6.34 -0.13
C TYR A 95 -4.75 -6.10 0.97
N GLN A 96 -3.68 -5.39 0.64
CA GLN A 96 -2.71 -4.87 1.62
C GLN A 96 -3.17 -3.52 2.16
N MET A 97 -4.12 -3.56 3.10
CA MET A 97 -4.81 -2.39 3.67
C MET A 97 -3.86 -1.28 4.16
N GLU A 98 -2.68 -1.64 4.68
CA GLU A 98 -1.69 -0.67 5.15
C GLU A 98 -1.22 0.28 4.04
N TYR A 99 -0.82 -0.26 2.87
CA TYR A 99 -0.39 0.61 1.78
C TYR A 99 -1.53 1.36 1.14
N ILE A 100 -2.72 0.76 1.09
CA ILE A 100 -3.91 1.44 0.58
C ILE A 100 -4.23 2.65 1.46
N GLU A 101 -4.17 2.49 2.79
CA GLU A 101 -4.35 3.60 3.74
C GLU A 101 -3.24 4.65 3.57
N TRP A 102 -1.97 4.25 3.45
CA TRP A 102 -0.87 5.20 3.28
C TRP A 102 -0.96 5.99 1.98
N PHE A 103 -1.35 5.34 0.88
CA PHE A 103 -1.62 6.03 -0.39
C PHE A 103 -2.83 6.97 -0.29
N ALA A 104 -3.90 6.56 0.40
CA ALA A 104 -5.05 7.42 0.67
C ALA A 104 -4.62 8.66 1.48
N ARG A 105 -3.88 8.48 2.58
CA ARG A 105 -3.34 9.57 3.41
C ARG A 105 -2.43 10.52 2.63
N CYS A 106 -1.67 10.02 1.65
CA CYS A 106 -0.85 10.85 0.76
C CYS A 106 -1.67 11.68 -0.23
N GLY A 107 -2.99 11.46 -0.33
CA GLY A 107 -3.87 12.16 -1.25
C GLY A 107 -3.73 11.71 -2.71
N VAL A 108 -3.01 10.61 -2.99
CA VAL A 108 -2.69 10.21 -4.37
C VAL A 108 -3.81 9.43 -5.07
N VAL A 109 -4.78 8.91 -4.32
CA VAL A 109 -5.87 8.06 -4.85
C VAL A 109 -6.68 8.77 -5.94
N LYS A 110 -6.86 10.09 -5.85
CA LYS A 110 -7.55 10.90 -6.88
C LYS A 110 -6.80 11.00 -8.22
N HIS A 111 -5.49 10.70 -8.22
CA HIS A 111 -4.63 10.79 -9.41
C HIS A 111 -4.28 9.44 -10.02
N ILE A 112 -4.53 8.34 -9.31
CA ILE A 112 -4.16 6.99 -9.74
C ILE A 112 -5.44 6.15 -9.85
N PRO A 113 -6.01 5.99 -11.06
CA PRO A 113 -7.28 5.27 -11.27
C PRO A 113 -7.29 3.86 -10.67
N ALA A 114 -6.19 3.11 -10.79
CA ALA A 114 -6.07 1.77 -10.22
C ALA A 114 -6.23 1.76 -8.68
N LEU A 115 -5.80 2.81 -7.98
CA LEU A 115 -6.03 2.92 -6.54
C LEU A 115 -7.48 3.30 -6.23
N ARG A 116 -8.13 4.13 -7.06
CA ARG A 116 -9.56 4.43 -6.92
C ARG A 116 -10.40 3.17 -7.05
N GLU A 117 -10.13 2.35 -8.07
CA GLU A 117 -10.81 1.06 -8.27
C GLU A 117 -10.66 0.14 -7.05
N VAL A 118 -9.47 0.10 -6.44
CA VAL A 118 -9.23 -0.66 -5.20
C VAL A 118 -10.07 -0.15 -4.03
N VAL A 119 -10.17 1.18 -3.86
CA VAL A 119 -11.02 1.76 -2.80
C VAL A 119 -12.49 1.41 -3.04
N ASP A 120 -12.95 1.53 -4.28
CA ASP A 120 -14.33 1.22 -4.65
C ASP A 120 -14.64 -0.28 -4.48
N ASP A 121 -13.69 -1.17 -4.80
CA ASP A 121 -13.80 -2.61 -4.56
C ASP A 121 -13.94 -2.93 -3.06
N ILE A 122 -13.10 -2.30 -2.21
CA ILE A 122 -13.16 -2.47 -0.75
C ILE A 122 -14.51 -2.00 -0.21
N MET A 123 -15.01 -0.85 -0.69
CA MET A 123 -16.30 -0.32 -0.24
C MET A 123 -17.48 -1.15 -0.74
N ARG A 124 -17.38 -1.78 -1.92
CA ARG A 124 -18.36 -2.77 -2.40
C ARG A 124 -18.38 -4.06 -1.58
N ALA A 125 -17.33 -4.33 -0.79
CA ALA A 125 -17.29 -5.47 0.13
C ALA A 125 -17.90 -5.16 1.51
N VAL A 126 -18.41 -3.94 1.72
CA VAL A 126 -19.19 -3.58 2.91
C VAL A 126 -20.64 -4.00 2.72
N ASP A 127 -21.17 -4.79 3.64
CA ASP A 127 -22.55 -5.27 3.59
C ASP A 127 -23.57 -4.26 4.14
N ASP A 128 -24.86 -4.63 4.10
CA ASP A 128 -25.97 -3.79 4.57
C ASP A 128 -25.94 -3.53 6.09
N GLU A 129 -25.17 -4.32 6.86
CA GLU A 129 -24.92 -4.12 8.29
C GLU A 129 -23.72 -3.20 8.54
N GLY A 130 -23.03 -2.77 7.48
CA GLY A 130 -21.85 -1.91 7.53
C GLY A 130 -20.54 -2.65 7.82
N ILE A 131 -20.51 -3.99 7.69
CA ILE A 131 -19.33 -4.82 7.94
C ILE A 131 -18.57 -5.05 6.63
N CYS A 132 -17.27 -4.77 6.63
CA CYS A 132 -16.39 -5.00 5.48
C CYS A 132 -15.86 -6.44 5.45
N HIS A 133 -16.14 -7.15 4.35
CA HIS A 133 -15.70 -8.53 4.09
C HIS A 133 -14.58 -8.63 3.06
N ALA A 134 -13.87 -7.52 2.79
CA ALA A 134 -12.76 -7.51 1.85
C ALA A 134 -11.70 -8.56 2.27
N PRO A 135 -11.21 -9.39 1.34
CA PRO A 135 -10.13 -10.33 1.67
C PRO A 135 -8.84 -9.53 1.88
N THR A 136 -8.35 -9.44 3.11
CA THR A 136 -7.15 -8.67 3.43
C THR A 136 -5.96 -9.56 3.78
N LEU A 137 -4.76 -9.04 3.51
CA LEU A 137 -3.56 -9.55 4.17
C LEU A 137 -3.73 -9.38 5.69
N GLU A 138 -3.13 -10.29 6.48
CA GLU A 138 -3.22 -10.22 7.93
C GLU A 138 -2.69 -8.87 8.44
N LEU A 139 -3.51 -8.15 9.24
CA LEU A 139 -3.09 -6.90 9.86
C LEU A 139 -2.14 -7.23 11.02
N LYS A 140 -1.01 -6.53 11.03
CA LYS A 140 0.03 -6.71 12.04
C LYS A 140 -0.32 -5.98 13.33
N GLU A 141 0.14 -6.53 14.44
CA GLU A 141 0.14 -5.86 15.75
C GLU A 141 1.05 -4.64 15.73
N TRP A 142 0.81 -3.73 16.67
CA TRP A 142 1.63 -2.54 16.85
C TRP A 142 3.06 -2.92 17.25
N GLY A 143 4.01 -2.44 16.48
CA GLY A 143 5.44 -2.58 16.71
C GLY A 143 6.21 -1.39 16.13
N PRO A 144 7.56 -1.43 16.18
CA PRO A 144 8.39 -0.27 15.82
C PRO A 144 8.28 0.20 14.36
N TYR A 145 7.80 -0.66 13.45
CA TYR A 145 7.82 -0.42 11.99
C TYR A 145 6.50 -0.75 11.26
N CYS A 146 5.48 -1.15 12.02
CA CYS A 146 4.16 -1.51 11.49
C CYS A 146 3.15 -1.59 12.65
N GLY A 147 1.87 -1.51 12.32
CA GLY A 147 0.80 -1.72 13.29
C GLY A 147 -0.54 -1.25 12.76
N PHE A 148 -1.44 -2.20 12.50
CA PHE A 148 -2.74 -1.91 11.90
C PHE A 148 -3.92 -2.52 12.69
N ARG A 149 -3.63 -3.46 13.58
CA ARG A 149 -4.59 -4.14 14.45
C ARG A 149 -4.97 -3.25 15.65
N LEU A 150 -6.24 -2.91 15.81
CA LEU A 150 -6.74 -2.20 17.00
C LEU A 150 -7.30 -3.18 18.03
N GLU A 151 -7.89 -4.28 17.56
CA GLU A 151 -8.49 -5.31 18.40
C GLU A 151 -7.46 -6.26 19.02
N THR A 152 -7.62 -6.58 20.31
CA THR A 152 -6.67 -7.40 21.05
C THR A 152 -6.74 -8.89 20.69
N ASP A 153 -7.92 -9.42 20.40
CA ASP A 153 -8.13 -10.81 19.99
C ASP A 153 -8.55 -10.91 18.51
N TRP A 154 -7.56 -11.09 17.65
CA TRP A 154 -7.77 -11.25 16.21
C TRP A 154 -8.16 -12.65 15.76
N ARG A 155 -8.32 -13.60 16.70
CA ARG A 155 -8.90 -14.92 16.42
C ARG A 155 -10.42 -14.84 16.35
N SER A 156 -11.03 -13.89 17.05
CA SER A 156 -12.45 -13.59 16.92
C SER A 156 -12.77 -13.03 15.54
N ARG A 157 -13.68 -13.69 14.82
CA ARG A 157 -14.13 -13.27 13.49
C ARG A 157 -14.73 -11.87 13.51
N THR A 158 -15.54 -11.56 14.51
CA THR A 158 -16.19 -10.26 14.67
C THR A 158 -15.15 -9.16 14.90
N ARG A 159 -14.21 -9.35 15.82
CA ARG A 159 -13.16 -8.36 16.09
C ARG A 159 -12.28 -8.11 14.86
N LYS A 160 -11.89 -9.18 14.16
CA LYS A 160 -11.17 -9.06 12.88
C LYS A 160 -11.96 -8.23 11.86
N ALA A 161 -13.27 -8.49 11.74
CA ALA A 161 -14.14 -7.74 10.84
C ALA A 161 -14.25 -6.25 11.25
N CYS A 162 -14.33 -5.94 12.56
CA CYS A 162 -14.32 -4.56 13.05
C CYS A 162 -13.05 -3.81 12.62
N ASP A 163 -11.87 -4.42 12.76
CA ASP A 163 -10.61 -3.81 12.34
C ASP A 163 -10.56 -3.58 10.83
N ILE A 164 -10.96 -4.57 10.02
CA ILE A 164 -11.00 -4.45 8.55
C ILE A 164 -11.98 -3.33 8.15
N THR A 165 -13.15 -3.28 8.79
CA THR A 165 -14.18 -2.27 8.54
C THR A 165 -13.69 -0.87 8.89
N PHE A 166 -13.07 -0.69 10.06
CA PHE A 166 -12.49 0.58 10.45
C PHE A 166 -11.46 1.07 9.42
N ARG A 167 -10.58 0.17 8.97
CA ARG A 167 -9.56 0.51 7.95
C ARG A 167 -10.18 0.84 6.59
N ALA A 168 -11.22 0.11 6.17
CA ALA A 168 -11.95 0.40 4.94
C ALA A 168 -12.55 1.82 4.96
N LEU A 169 -13.22 2.18 6.06
CA LEU A 169 -13.81 3.51 6.25
C LEU A 169 -12.74 4.60 6.30
N LEU A 170 -11.61 4.34 6.98
CA LEU A 170 -10.50 5.28 7.08
C LEU A 170 -9.82 5.52 5.71
N ILE A 171 -9.63 4.45 4.93
CA ILE A 171 -9.17 4.52 3.54
C ILE A 171 -10.12 5.39 2.72
N MET A 172 -11.43 5.15 2.80
CA MET A 172 -12.44 5.89 2.04
C MET A 172 -12.47 7.37 2.44
N HIS A 173 -12.33 7.67 3.74
CA HIS A 173 -12.24 9.04 4.26
C HIS A 173 -11.07 9.79 3.61
N TYR A 174 -9.86 9.26 3.69
CA TYR A 174 -8.67 9.91 3.11
C TYR A 174 -8.69 9.93 1.57
N ALA A 175 -9.27 8.92 0.93
CA ALA A 175 -9.41 8.88 -0.52
C ALA A 175 -10.29 10.01 -1.06
N ASN A 176 -11.22 10.54 -0.26
CA ASN A 176 -12.13 11.60 -0.65
C ASN A 176 -11.77 12.97 -0.06
N GLU A 177 -10.82 13.03 0.86
CA GLU A 177 -10.34 14.28 1.43
C GLU A 177 -9.71 15.16 0.34
N ARG A 178 -10.11 16.44 0.30
CA ARG A 178 -9.50 17.43 -0.57
C ARG A 178 -8.34 18.06 0.19
N ALA A 179 -7.13 17.88 -0.33
CA ALA A 179 -5.93 18.54 0.17
C ALA A 179 -5.96 20.05 -0.08
#